data_AF-A0A2J8WTN4-F1
#
_entry.id   AF-A0A2J8WTN4-F1
#
_cell.length_a   1.000
_cell.length_b   1.000
_cell.length_c   1.000
_cell.angle_alpha   90.00
_cell.angle_beta   90.00
_cell.angle_gamma   90.00
#
_symmetry.space_group_name_H-M   'P 1'
#
loop_
_entity.id
_entity.type
_entity.pdbx_description
1 polymer ?
#
loop_
_entity_poly.entity_id
_entity_poly.type
_entity_poly.pdbx_seq_one_letter_code
_entity_poly.pdbx_strand_id
1 'polypeptide(L)' 'MRLKISLLKEPKHQELVSCVGWTTAEELYSCSDDHQIVKWNLLTSETTQIVKLPDDIYPIDFHW' A
#
# COMPACT_ATOMS: atom_id res chain seq x y z
N MET A 1 -25.10 7.45 -5.71
CA MET A 1 -23.84 6.68 -5.79
C MET A 1 -24.00 5.42 -4.94
N ARG A 2 -23.67 4.23 -5.43
CA ARG A 2 -23.72 2.99 -4.64
C ARG A 2 -22.31 2.63 -4.20
N LEU A 3 -22.05 2.63 -2.90
CA LEU A 3 -20.78 2.17 -2.34
C LEU A 3 -20.60 0.68 -2.65
N LYS A 4 -19.45 0.32 -3.22
CA LYS A 4 -19.03 -1.07 -3.43
C LYS A 4 -17.69 -1.26 -2.72
N ILE A 5 -17.53 -2.44 -2.11
CA ILE A 5 -16.31 -2.83 -1.39
C ILE A 5 -15.84 -4.13 -2.02
N SER A 6 -14.54 -4.20 -2.32
CA SER A 6 -13.86 -5.40 -2.80
C SER A 6 -12.85 -5.85 -1.75
N LEU A 7 -12.71 -7.16 -1.57
CA LEU A 7 -11.78 -7.75 -0.61
C LEU A 7 -10.77 -8.61 -1.35
N LEU A 8 -9.51 -8.55 -0.93
CA LEU A 8 -8.48 -9.49 -1.35
C LEU A 8 -8.60 -10.80 -0.55
N LYS A 9 -8.20 -11.91 -1.16
CA LYS A 9 -8.17 -13.23 -0.50
C LYS A 9 -7.12 -13.29 0.62
N GLU A 10 -6.00 -12.61 0.42
CA GLU A 10 -4.85 -12.62 1.31
C GLU A 10 -4.35 -11.18 1.52
N PRO A 11 -3.89 -10.85 2.73
CA PRO A 11 -3.35 -9.53 3.01
C PRO A 11 -2.03 -9.34 2.25
N LYS A 12 -1.76 -8.10 1.84
CA LYS A 12 -0.50 -7.73 1.16
C LYS A 12 0.57 -7.23 2.12
N HIS A 13 0.14 -6.69 3.25
CA HIS A 13 1.01 -6.39 4.38
C HIS A 13 0.80 -7.42 5.50
N GLN A 14 1.86 -7.75 6.20
CA GLN A 14 1.79 -8.69 7.34
C GLN A 14 1.57 -7.97 8.67
N GLU A 15 1.80 -6.66 8.71
CA GLU A 15 1.67 -5.82 9.90
C GLU A 15 0.78 -4.59 9.61
N LEU A 16 0.75 -3.64 10.55
CA LEU A 16 -0.06 -2.42 10.45
C LEU A 16 0.38 -1.55 9.27
N VAL A 17 -0.57 -1.13 8.43
CA VAL A 17 -0.34 -0.11 7.39
C VAL A 17 -0.36 1.26 8.05
N SER A 18 0.78 1.95 8.04
CA SER A 18 0.97 3.22 8.73
C SER A 18 0.59 4.43 7.86
N CYS A 19 0.88 4.36 6.56
CA CYS A 19 0.57 5.43 5.62
C CYS A 19 0.18 4.90 4.23
N VAL A 20 -0.64 5.70 3.54
CA VAL A 20 -1.10 5.46 2.17
C VAL A 20 -0.96 6.73 1.38
N GLY A 21 -0.62 6.61 0.10
CA GLY A 21 -0.33 7.75 -0.73
C GLY A 21 -0.68 7.55 -2.20
N TRP A 22 -1.42 8.49 -2.78
CA TRP A 22 -1.79 8.48 -4.19
C TRP A 22 -0.82 9.32 -5.01
N THR A 23 -0.22 8.70 -6.02
CA THR A 23 0.53 9.43 -7.07
C THR A 23 -0.39 9.85 -8.21
N THR A 24 -1.44 9.08 -8.47
CA THR A 24 -2.47 9.38 -9.49
C THR A 24 -3.84 8.84 -9.03
N ALA A 25 -4.88 9.02 -9.85
CA ALA A 25 -6.20 8.44 -9.58
C ALA A 25 -6.23 6.90 -9.66
N GLU A 26 -5.22 6.28 -10.28
CA GLU A 26 -5.17 4.84 -10.58
C GLU A 26 -4.03 4.13 -9.85
N GLU A 27 -3.17 4.88 -9.16
CA GLU A 27 -1.96 4.38 -8.51
C GLU A 27 -1.86 4.87 -7.07
N LEU A 28 -1.70 3.89 -6.18
CA LEU A 28 -1.56 4.08 -4.74
C LEU A 28 -0.30 3.36 -4.26
N TYR A 29 0.39 3.95 -3.29
CA TYR A 29 1.43 3.29 -2.49
C TYR A 29 0.94 3.15 -1.05
N SER A 30 1.32 2.06 -0.42
CA SER A 30 1.15 1.85 1.01
C SER A 30 2.48 1.47 1.63
N CYS A 31 2.67 1.83 2.89
CA CYS A 31 3.75 1.29 3.70
C CYS A 31 3.23 0.79 5.04
N SER A 32 3.95 -0.16 5.62
CA SER A 32 3.56 -0.87 6.82
C SER A 32 4.78 -1.14 7.69
N ASP A 33 4.51 -1.45 8.97
CA ASP A 33 5.48 -1.94 9.93
C ASP A 33 6.08 -3.30 9.54
N ASP A 34 5.63 -3.92 8.45
CA ASP A 34 6.30 -5.06 7.81
C ASP A 34 7.52 -4.65 6.96
N HIS A 35 7.85 -3.35 6.98
CA HIS A 35 8.95 -2.71 6.28
C HIS A 35 8.85 -2.85 4.74
N GLN A 36 7.64 -3.02 4.20
CA GLN A 36 7.43 -3.09 2.76
C GLN A 36 6.71 -1.84 2.24
N ILE A 37 7.17 -1.31 1.11
CA ILE A 37 6.40 -0.37 0.31
C ILE A 37 5.78 -1.14 -0.84
N VAL A 38 4.44 -1.11 -0.93
CA VAL A 38 3.67 -1.80 -1.97
C VAL A 38 2.99 -0.78 -2.85
N LYS A 39 3.10 -0.97 -4.16
CA LYS A 39 2.35 -0.25 -5.19
C LYS A 39 1.10 -1.02 -5.56
N TRP A 40 0.01 -0.29 -5.74
CA TRP A 40 -1.31 -0.80 -6.09
C TRP A 40 -1.76 -0.18 -7.40
N ASN A 41 -2.14 -1.04 -8.34
CA ASN A 41 -2.85 -0.63 -9.53
C ASN A 41 -4.36 -0.76 -9.26
N LEU A 42 -5.07 0.38 -9.23
CA LEU A 42 -6.49 0.41 -8.90
C LEU A 42 -7.40 -0.02 -10.06
N LEU A 43 -6.87 -0.10 -11.30
CA LEU A 43 -7.59 -0.64 -12.46
C LEU A 43 -7.53 -2.17 -12.49
N THR A 44 -6.35 -2.76 -12.29
CA THR A 44 -6.13 -4.22 -12.40
C THR A 44 -6.21 -4.95 -11.07
N SER A 45 -6.22 -4.22 -9.94
CA SER A 45 -6.09 -4.77 -8.59
C SER A 45 -4.76 -5.50 -8.34
N GLU A 46 -3.76 -5.29 -9.20
CA GLU A 46 -2.43 -5.86 -9.02
C GLU A 46 -1.64 -5.09 -7.98
N THR A 47 -0.83 -5.82 -7.22
CA THR A 47 0.02 -5.27 -6.15
C THR A 47 1.45 -5.72 -6.36
N THR A 48 2.40 -4.79 -6.29
CA THR A 48 3.83 -5.09 -6.46
C THR A 48 4.59 -4.50 -5.29
N GLN A 49 5.43 -5.30 -4.63
CA GLN A 49 6.40 -4.78 -3.67
C GLN A 49 7.47 -3.99 -4.44
N ILE A 50 7.66 -2.72 -4.10
CA ILE A 50 8.61 -1.83 -4.78
C ILE A 50 9.89 -1.68 -3.97
N VAL A 51 9.78 -1.64 -2.65
CA VAL A 51 10.91 -1.47 -1.74
C VAL A 51 10.70 -2.33 -0.49
N LYS A 52 11.78 -2.94 0.00
CA LYS A 52 11.89 -3.38 1.38
C LYS A 52 12.79 -2.40 2.12
N LEU A 53 12.25 -1.75 3.14
CA LEU A 53 12.98 -0.88 4.05
C LEU A 53 13.82 -1.74 5.01
N PRO A 54 14.89 -1.18 5.58
CA PRO A 54 15.53 -1.75 6.76
C PRO A 54 14.55 -1.97 7.92
N ASP A 55 14.80 -3.01 8.71
CA ASP A 55 13.90 -3.45 9.80
C ASP A 55 13.82 -2.46 10.99
N ASP A 56 14.63 -1.39 10.98
CA ASP A 56 14.63 -0.31 11.97
C ASP A 56 13.92 0.97 11.49
N ILE A 57 13.36 0.96 10.28
CA ILE A 57 12.63 2.10 9.71
C ILE A 57 11.12 1.85 9.79
N TYR A 58 10.44 2.77 10.48
CA TYR A 58 8.99 2.82 10.62
C TYR A 58 8.43 4.08 9.94
N PRO A 59 7.88 3.94 8.72
CA PRO A 59 7.38 5.07 7.95
C PRO A 59 6.10 5.62 8.55
N ILE A 60 5.99 6.95 8.57
CA ILE A 60 4.86 7.67 9.17
C ILE A 60 4.02 8.44 8.17
N ASP A 61 4.56 8.74 6.98
CA ASP A 61 3.90 9.56 5.97
C ASP A 61 4.52 9.35 4.58
N PHE A 62 3.79 9.71 3.53
CA PHE A 62 4.29 9.88 2.17
C PHE A 62 4.14 11.34 1.73
N HIS A 63 5.19 11.91 1.14
CA HIS A 63 5.18 13.27 0.60
C HIS A 63 5.69 13.25 -0.85
N TRP A 64 5.11 14.09 -1.72
CA TRP A 64 5.58 14.34 -3.09
C TRP A 64 5.89 15.81 -3.32
#